data_AF-A0A7Y5R2S2-F1
#
_entry.id   AF-A0A7Y5R2S2-F1
#
_cell.length_a   1.000
_cell.length_b   1.000
_cell.length_c   1.000
_cell.angle_alpha   90.00
_cell.angle_beta   90.00
_cell.angle_gamma   90.00
#
_symmetry.space_group_name_H-M   'P 1'
#
loop_
_entity.id
_entity.type
_entity.pdbx_description
1 polymer ?
#
loop_
_entity_poly.entity_id
_entity_poly.type
_entity_poly.pdbx_seq_one_letter_code
_entity_poly.pdbx_strand_id
1 'polypeptide(L)'
;MKKIQLLLAFCGFSILAWGQQYFTVQAGMFLNAKSEDFDGVRDLGFVYAEVSNDNVYRVFVGGYEKLAEADKVTATLRQRGYGNAQTMEIRLSEGRNLPVIQLATRDAGKVIEWEEMEKAGALYGVAVGDDVKISTAPYADINAAKRDLSRIQQLGFKDAFVKNVNSAILFVITPFETGIKKGLFPLVLDKQPPKRTAQQQQQPSQRVTPVDVPRTYEETGLAVKSPYPQQTQQAKSAVVQKKSQPAIRANIKRRSALELQKILNAEGVYTGSVDGLYGAGTAKAYEAVKLSNRELRKYLLLAQHGETGVNDRLQQAIDNLVTDPSAVLVLESSSTPIAKAYRAYMLFTQLGADNEVNRLMNAALKETYGNRPFKTQPPFDYRSTYAYQDLDQLILHLYYVHSSPGMTYSAPCWMNDRHPREAGKAATAAAAFPAGEFQLKACDPLSQWEEIQTMLVIAADMQSGNKAEAAKTAAAAQRSRLLTTTYSPSKDEQRQAESWNQQVWDGLNIWSAKDPMHQQMVTAFKVMYFQSQVRLEDYFIDRGFEAEEAKTLAIQMLQALVGVQLARFA
;
A
#
# COMPACT_ATOMS: atom_id res chain seq x y z
N MET A 1 11.59 71.46 5.62
CA MET A 1 11.34 71.09 7.04
C MET A 1 10.19 70.08 7.11
N LYS A 2 9.90 69.51 8.29
CA LYS A 2 8.64 68.89 8.80
C LYS A 2 7.38 69.04 7.89
N LYS A 3 6.43 68.09 7.72
CA LYS A 3 6.07 66.78 8.34
C LYS A 3 5.06 66.07 7.38
N ILE A 4 5.11 64.75 7.09
CA ILE A 4 4.49 63.58 7.78
C ILE A 4 2.94 63.44 7.63
N GLN A 5 2.49 62.25 7.15
CA GLN A 5 1.11 61.69 7.10
C GLN A 5 0.11 62.39 6.13
N LEU A 6 -0.93 61.77 5.56
CA LEU A 6 -1.54 60.41 5.55
C LEU A 6 -2.21 60.22 4.15
N LEU A 7 -2.75 59.10 3.62
CA LEU A 7 -3.08 57.73 4.08
C LEU A 7 -2.90 56.72 2.90
N LEU A 8 -2.83 55.43 3.20
CA LEU A 8 -2.78 54.26 2.28
C LEU A 8 -4.06 53.98 1.45
N ALA A 9 -3.89 53.48 0.22
CA ALA A 9 -4.92 52.76 -0.55
C ALA A 9 -4.33 51.73 -1.53
N PHE A 10 -3.51 50.79 -1.03
CA PHE A 10 -2.85 49.77 -1.86
C PHE A 10 -3.64 48.45 -1.85
N CYS A 11 -4.60 48.31 -2.77
CA CYS A 11 -5.36 47.07 -2.93
C CYS A 11 -4.45 45.96 -3.47
N GLY A 12 -3.95 45.11 -2.57
CA GLY A 12 -3.18 43.93 -2.94
C GLY A 12 -4.02 42.95 -3.76
N PHE A 13 -3.66 42.77 -5.03
CA PHE A 13 -4.14 41.65 -5.83
C PHE A 13 -3.49 40.37 -5.29
N SER A 14 -4.14 39.76 -4.30
CA SER A 14 -3.81 38.40 -3.85
C SER A 14 -4.09 37.44 -5.00
N ILE A 15 -3.05 37.10 -5.76
CA ILE A 15 -3.11 36.02 -6.76
C ILE A 15 -3.32 34.73 -5.98
N LEU A 16 -4.59 34.33 -5.87
CA LEU A 16 -4.96 33.00 -5.42
C LEU A 16 -4.31 32.00 -6.39
N ALA A 17 -3.36 31.21 -5.90
CA ALA A 17 -2.89 30.04 -6.61
C ALA A 17 -3.98 28.97 -6.49
N TRP A 18 -4.98 29.02 -7.38
CA TRP A 18 -5.95 27.95 -7.56
C TRP A 18 -5.15 26.70 -7.97
N GLY A 19 -5.02 25.73 -7.06
CA GLY A 19 -4.41 24.45 -7.39
C GLY A 19 -5.20 23.79 -8.51
N GLN A 20 -4.53 23.38 -9.58
CA GLN A 20 -5.21 22.67 -10.67
C GLN A 20 -5.79 21.36 -10.12
N GLN A 21 -7.10 21.31 -10.03
CA GLN A 21 -7.83 20.08 -9.74
C GLN A 21 -7.96 19.27 -11.03
N TYR A 22 -7.99 17.96 -10.89
CA TYR A 22 -8.14 17.02 -12.00
C TYR A 22 -9.06 15.91 -11.55
N PHE A 23 -9.89 15.41 -12.46
CA PHE A 23 -10.92 14.43 -12.15
C PHE A 23 -10.87 13.29 -13.17
N THR A 24 -11.20 12.08 -12.75
CA THR A 24 -11.54 10.96 -13.64
C THR A 24 -12.88 10.39 -13.21
N VAL A 25 -13.50 9.57 -14.05
CA VAL A 25 -14.72 8.85 -13.72
C VAL A 25 -14.42 7.36 -13.71
N GLN A 26 -14.51 6.73 -12.55
CA GLN A 26 -14.49 5.28 -12.44
C GLN A 26 -15.86 4.76 -12.88
N ALA A 27 -15.92 3.87 -13.88
CA ALA A 27 -17.16 3.22 -14.31
C ALA A 27 -17.57 2.06 -13.37
N GLY A 28 -16.60 1.44 -12.70
CA GLY A 28 -16.83 0.36 -11.74
C GLY A 28 -15.60 -0.53 -11.55
N MET A 29 -15.85 -1.80 -11.22
CA MET A 29 -14.85 -2.87 -11.18
C MET A 29 -15.46 -4.13 -11.80
N PHE A 30 -14.71 -4.79 -12.69
CA PHE A 30 -15.26 -5.76 -13.63
C PHE A 30 -14.33 -6.98 -13.78
N LEU A 31 -14.92 -8.18 -13.83
CA LEU A 31 -14.20 -9.46 -13.92
C LEU A 31 -14.11 -9.96 -15.38
N ASN A 32 -12.91 -10.36 -15.82
CA ASN A 32 -12.56 -10.74 -17.19
C ASN A 32 -12.85 -9.65 -18.25
N ALA A 33 -12.89 -8.40 -17.82
CA ALA A 33 -13.25 -7.27 -18.65
C ALA A 33 -12.21 -6.98 -19.75
N LYS A 34 -12.71 -6.52 -20.89
CA LYS A 34 -11.92 -6.13 -22.07
C LYS A 34 -12.37 -4.75 -22.53
N SER A 35 -11.56 -4.05 -23.32
CA SER A 35 -11.93 -2.69 -23.76
C SER A 35 -13.14 -2.66 -24.72
N GLU A 36 -13.41 -3.74 -25.47
CA GLU A 36 -14.61 -3.85 -26.32
C GLU A 36 -15.90 -3.95 -25.49
N ASP A 37 -15.80 -4.47 -24.26
CA ASP A 37 -16.93 -4.59 -23.33
C ASP A 37 -17.46 -3.20 -22.87
N PHE A 38 -16.76 -2.11 -23.25
CA PHE A 38 -17.10 -0.71 -22.98
C PHE A 38 -17.29 0.13 -24.27
N ASP A 39 -17.41 -0.49 -25.45
CA ASP A 39 -17.63 0.21 -26.73
C ASP A 39 -18.81 1.21 -26.64
N GLY A 40 -19.88 0.85 -25.91
CA GLY A 40 -21.06 1.68 -25.67
C GLY A 40 -20.86 2.90 -24.75
N VAL A 41 -19.62 3.20 -24.32
CA VAL A 41 -19.28 4.41 -23.54
C VAL A 41 -18.01 5.15 -24.01
N ARG A 42 -17.38 4.73 -25.12
CA ARG A 42 -16.18 5.40 -25.67
C ARG A 42 -16.46 6.81 -26.21
N ASP A 43 -17.72 7.13 -26.49
CA ASP A 43 -18.20 8.48 -26.81
C ASP A 43 -18.25 9.43 -25.59
N LEU A 44 -17.93 8.92 -24.38
CA LEU A 44 -17.86 9.71 -23.14
C LEU A 44 -16.41 9.96 -22.67
N GLY A 45 -15.40 9.54 -23.43
CA GLY A 45 -13.99 9.70 -23.12
C GLY A 45 -13.18 8.40 -23.22
N PHE A 46 -11.85 8.52 -23.10
CA PHE A 46 -10.95 7.35 -23.23
C PHE A 46 -11.16 6.33 -22.11
N VAL A 47 -11.48 5.09 -22.48
CA VAL A 47 -11.65 3.97 -21.55
C VAL A 47 -10.29 3.33 -21.26
N TYR A 48 -9.89 3.30 -19.98
CA TYR A 48 -8.64 2.68 -19.52
C TYR A 48 -8.85 1.92 -18.22
N ALA A 49 -7.93 1.03 -17.87
CA ALA A 49 -8.06 0.16 -16.70
C ALA A 49 -6.78 0.04 -15.85
N GLU A 50 -6.98 -0.02 -14.54
CA GLU A 50 -5.99 -0.53 -13.60
C GLU A 50 -6.26 -2.03 -13.36
N VAL A 51 -5.24 -2.88 -13.61
CA VAL A 51 -5.30 -4.31 -13.29
C VAL A 51 -5.24 -4.47 -11.77
N SER A 52 -6.34 -4.95 -11.18
CA SER A 52 -6.58 -5.01 -9.74
C SER A 52 -6.10 -6.34 -9.12
N ASN A 53 -6.25 -7.43 -9.88
CA ASN A 53 -5.67 -8.75 -9.65
C ASN A 53 -5.74 -9.55 -10.97
N ASP A 54 -5.51 -10.87 -10.96
CA ASP A 54 -5.67 -11.71 -12.14
C ASP A 54 -7.12 -11.71 -12.67
N ASN A 55 -7.33 -10.87 -13.69
CA ASN A 55 -8.56 -10.63 -14.44
C ASN A 55 -9.63 -9.71 -13.80
N VAL A 56 -9.41 -9.06 -12.64
CA VAL A 56 -10.27 -7.93 -12.23
C VAL A 56 -9.66 -6.60 -12.68
N TYR A 57 -10.46 -5.81 -13.38
CA TYR A 57 -10.10 -4.50 -13.91
C TYR A 57 -10.92 -3.42 -13.22
N ARG A 58 -10.25 -2.40 -12.66
CA ARG A 58 -10.91 -1.14 -12.29
C ARG A 58 -10.90 -0.25 -13.52
N VAL A 59 -12.08 0.04 -14.07
CA VAL A 59 -12.21 0.72 -15.37
C VAL A 59 -12.63 2.17 -15.17
N PHE A 60 -12.00 3.06 -15.93
CA PHE A 60 -12.14 4.52 -15.90
C PHE A 60 -12.51 5.06 -17.28
N VAL A 61 -13.13 6.25 -17.32
CA VAL A 61 -13.58 6.91 -18.55
C VAL A 61 -13.19 8.40 -18.55
N GLY A 62 -12.19 8.72 -19.38
CA GLY A 62 -11.70 10.08 -19.61
C GLY A 62 -10.95 10.71 -18.43
N GLY A 63 -10.71 12.02 -18.52
CA GLY A 63 -10.08 12.82 -17.48
C GLY A 63 -10.31 14.32 -17.71
N TYR A 64 -10.62 15.08 -16.66
CA TYR A 64 -11.29 16.37 -16.76
C TYR A 64 -10.68 17.40 -15.81
N GLU A 65 -10.53 18.65 -16.25
CA GLU A 65 -10.06 19.75 -15.39
C GLU A 65 -11.21 20.37 -14.56
N LYS A 66 -12.46 19.96 -14.78
CA LYS A 66 -13.65 20.47 -14.08
C LYS A 66 -14.52 19.34 -13.54
N LEU A 67 -14.87 19.43 -12.26
CA LEU A 67 -15.77 18.48 -11.58
C LEU A 67 -17.10 18.30 -12.34
N ALA A 68 -17.71 19.38 -12.81
CA ALA A 68 -18.99 19.35 -13.54
C ALA A 68 -18.94 18.61 -14.89
N GLU A 69 -17.76 18.48 -15.51
CA GLU A 69 -17.58 17.71 -16.75
C GLU A 69 -17.50 16.21 -16.44
N ALA A 70 -16.76 15.84 -15.39
CA ALA A 70 -16.71 14.47 -14.87
C ALA A 70 -18.07 14.02 -14.32
N ASP A 71 -18.77 14.83 -13.53
CA ASP A 71 -20.09 14.50 -12.96
C ASP A 71 -21.15 14.27 -14.05
N LYS A 72 -21.09 15.00 -15.17
CA LYS A 72 -21.95 14.76 -16.34
C LYS A 72 -21.69 13.38 -16.96
N VAL A 73 -20.42 12.97 -17.06
CA VAL A 73 -20.03 11.64 -17.55
C VAL A 73 -20.45 10.56 -16.54
N THR A 74 -20.22 10.74 -15.24
CA THR A 74 -20.71 9.86 -14.16
C THR A 74 -22.23 9.65 -14.25
N ALA A 75 -23.01 10.71 -14.42
CA ALA A 75 -24.46 10.62 -14.56
C ALA A 75 -24.88 9.86 -15.84
N THR A 76 -24.16 10.06 -16.95
CA THR A 76 -24.45 9.39 -18.22
C THR A 76 -24.05 7.91 -18.19
N LEU A 77 -22.97 7.56 -17.50
CA LEU A 77 -22.58 6.16 -17.25
C LEU A 77 -23.65 5.43 -16.41
N ARG A 78 -24.15 6.03 -15.32
CA ARG A 78 -25.23 5.46 -14.52
C ARG A 78 -26.51 5.22 -15.35
N GLN A 79 -26.85 6.13 -16.26
CA GLN A 79 -27.97 5.95 -17.20
C GLN A 79 -27.74 4.83 -18.22
N ARG A 80 -26.48 4.41 -18.47
CA ARG A 80 -26.10 3.32 -19.38
C ARG A 80 -25.82 1.98 -18.67
N GLY A 81 -26.32 1.81 -17.43
CA GLY A 81 -26.18 0.56 -16.67
C GLY A 81 -24.91 0.44 -15.82
N TYR A 82 -24.10 1.49 -15.74
CA TYR A 82 -22.93 1.54 -14.84
C TYR A 82 -23.34 2.18 -13.50
N GLY A 83 -24.26 1.54 -12.77
CA GLY A 83 -24.86 2.09 -11.54
C GLY A 83 -23.83 2.53 -10.48
N ASN A 84 -22.73 1.79 -10.37
CA ASN A 84 -21.62 2.06 -9.45
C ASN A 84 -20.61 3.12 -9.94
N ALA A 85 -20.86 3.80 -11.07
CA ALA A 85 -19.93 4.80 -11.59
C ALA A 85 -19.80 6.00 -10.65
N GLN A 86 -18.59 6.54 -10.47
CA GLN A 86 -18.29 7.65 -9.57
C GLN A 86 -17.19 8.58 -10.08
N THR A 87 -17.34 9.87 -9.81
CA THR A 87 -16.31 10.88 -10.04
C THR A 87 -15.23 10.79 -8.96
N MET A 88 -13.95 10.82 -9.36
CA MET A 88 -12.79 10.77 -8.47
C MET A 88 -11.90 11.99 -8.70
N GLU A 89 -11.52 12.70 -7.63
CA GLU A 89 -10.50 13.76 -7.67
C GLU A 89 -9.09 13.16 -7.65
N ILE A 90 -8.30 13.44 -8.68
CA ILE A 90 -6.89 13.10 -8.76
C ILE A 90 -6.07 14.25 -8.18
N ARG A 91 -5.40 13.98 -7.05
CA ARG A 91 -4.54 14.95 -6.36
C ARG A 91 -3.20 15.10 -7.06
N LEU A 92 -3.09 16.12 -7.92
CA LEU A 92 -1.83 16.44 -8.62
C LEU A 92 -0.65 16.71 -7.66
N SER A 93 -0.91 17.05 -6.39
CA SER A 93 0.10 17.21 -5.34
C SER A 93 0.72 15.90 -4.84
N GLU A 94 0.08 14.75 -5.06
CA GLU A 94 0.60 13.43 -4.69
C GLU A 94 1.45 12.82 -5.82
N GLY A 95 1.40 13.42 -7.03
CA GLY A 95 2.27 13.08 -8.16
C GLY A 95 3.46 14.03 -8.35
N ARG A 96 4.41 13.61 -9.19
CA ARG A 96 5.62 14.37 -9.55
C ARG A 96 5.69 14.62 -11.05
N ASN A 97 6.31 15.72 -11.46
CA ASN A 97 6.53 16.00 -12.88
C ASN A 97 7.60 15.06 -13.46
N LEU A 98 7.18 14.18 -14.36
CA LEU A 98 8.03 13.25 -15.10
C LEU A 98 8.21 13.74 -16.55
N PRO A 99 9.45 13.85 -17.04
CA PRO A 99 9.72 14.03 -18.47
C PRO A 99 9.31 12.79 -19.25
N VAL A 100 8.52 12.98 -20.30
CA VAL A 100 8.07 11.94 -21.25
C VAL A 100 8.26 12.45 -22.68
N ILE A 101 8.31 11.53 -23.65
CA ILE A 101 8.16 11.89 -25.07
C ILE A 101 6.71 11.62 -25.47
N GLN A 102 5.95 12.67 -25.78
CA GLN A 102 4.62 12.51 -26.34
C GLN A 102 4.76 12.11 -27.81
N LEU A 103 4.12 10.99 -28.18
CA LEU A 103 4.13 10.43 -29.53
C LEU A 103 2.96 10.98 -30.36
N ALA A 104 1.81 11.14 -29.72
CA ALA A 104 0.55 11.49 -30.36
C ALA A 104 -0.46 12.09 -29.38
N THR A 105 -1.44 12.80 -29.91
CA THR A 105 -2.79 12.88 -29.33
C THR A 105 -3.73 12.10 -30.24
N ARG A 106 -4.71 11.39 -29.67
CA ARG A 106 -5.72 10.62 -30.42
C ARG A 106 -7.09 10.79 -29.80
N ASP A 107 -8.07 10.98 -30.66
CA ASP A 107 -9.50 10.94 -30.35
C ASP A 107 -9.87 9.54 -29.80
N ALA A 108 -10.49 9.51 -28.63
CA ALA A 108 -10.84 8.30 -27.90
C ALA A 108 -11.99 7.49 -28.52
N GLY A 109 -12.84 8.13 -29.31
CA GLY A 109 -13.93 7.49 -30.04
C GLY A 109 -13.48 6.87 -31.37
N LYS A 110 -12.19 6.94 -31.71
CA LYS A 110 -11.62 6.43 -32.96
C LYS A 110 -10.64 5.28 -32.72
N VAL A 111 -10.47 4.43 -33.74
CA VAL A 111 -9.47 3.35 -33.74
C VAL A 111 -8.07 3.97 -33.63
N ILE A 112 -7.25 3.39 -32.75
CA ILE A 112 -5.85 3.78 -32.54
C ILE A 112 -4.96 2.64 -33.03
N GLU A 113 -4.02 2.95 -33.93
CA GLU A 113 -3.05 2.00 -34.48
C GLU A 113 -2.00 1.60 -33.44
N TRP A 114 -2.39 0.76 -32.48
CA TRP A 114 -1.56 0.39 -31.34
C TRP A 114 -0.26 -0.33 -31.74
N GLU A 115 -0.29 -1.17 -32.78
CA GLU A 115 0.92 -1.86 -33.31
C GLU A 115 1.99 -0.88 -33.82
N GLU A 116 1.58 0.26 -34.40
CA GLU A 116 2.49 1.33 -34.78
C GLU A 116 3.04 2.04 -33.54
N MET A 117 2.20 2.30 -32.52
CA MET A 117 2.61 2.97 -31.29
C MET A 117 3.62 2.15 -30.46
N GLU A 118 3.42 0.84 -30.32
CA GLU A 118 4.29 -0.03 -29.50
C GLU A 118 5.77 -0.06 -29.98
N LYS A 119 6.04 0.34 -31.23
CA LYS A 119 7.41 0.51 -31.77
C LYS A 119 8.24 1.52 -30.96
N ALA A 120 7.61 2.44 -30.24
CA ALA A 120 8.29 3.39 -29.36
C ALA A 120 8.85 2.75 -28.07
N GLY A 121 8.34 1.59 -27.66
CA GLY A 121 8.60 0.93 -26.38
C GLY A 121 7.37 0.94 -25.46
N ALA A 122 7.58 1.02 -24.15
CA ALA A 122 6.50 1.03 -23.16
C ALA A 122 5.65 2.31 -23.26
N LEU A 123 4.35 2.13 -23.46
CA LEU A 123 3.39 3.21 -23.70
C LEU A 123 2.67 3.64 -22.41
N TYR A 124 2.38 4.94 -22.35
CA TYR A 124 1.67 5.61 -21.26
C TYR A 124 0.64 6.59 -21.83
N GLY A 125 -0.48 6.75 -21.13
CA GLY A 125 -1.57 7.62 -21.52
C GLY A 125 -1.88 8.71 -20.50
N VAL A 126 -2.45 9.80 -21.00
CA VAL A 126 -3.18 10.79 -20.20
C VAL A 126 -4.50 11.06 -20.93
N ALA A 127 -5.62 10.73 -20.30
CA ALA A 127 -6.95 10.98 -20.85
C ALA A 127 -7.38 12.41 -20.51
N VAL A 128 -7.77 13.20 -21.52
CA VAL A 128 -8.10 14.64 -21.42
C VAL A 128 -9.37 14.92 -22.24
N GLY A 129 -10.52 14.88 -21.59
CA GLY A 129 -11.83 14.84 -22.24
C GLY A 129 -11.91 13.65 -23.19
N ASP A 130 -12.25 13.95 -24.44
CA ASP A 130 -12.43 12.99 -25.53
C ASP A 130 -11.09 12.59 -26.22
N ASP A 131 -9.95 13.10 -25.73
CA ASP A 131 -8.60 12.79 -26.26
C ASP A 131 -7.79 11.89 -25.30
N VAL A 132 -6.92 11.05 -25.85
CA VAL A 132 -5.79 10.43 -25.14
C VAL A 132 -4.44 10.94 -25.69
N LYS A 133 -3.56 11.37 -24.78
CA LYS A 133 -2.20 11.85 -25.08
C LYS A 133 -1.21 10.71 -24.85
N ILE A 134 -0.85 10.02 -25.92
CA ILE A 134 0.00 8.82 -25.91
C ILE A 134 1.47 9.25 -25.83
N SER A 135 2.21 8.68 -24.88
CA SER A 135 3.63 8.97 -24.63
C SER A 135 4.43 7.69 -24.43
N THR A 136 5.75 7.74 -24.65
CA THR A 136 6.70 6.69 -24.25
C THR A 136 7.57 7.15 -23.09
N ALA A 137 7.87 6.19 -22.20
CA ALA A 137 8.80 6.22 -21.07
C ALA A 137 8.83 7.48 -20.15
N PRO A 138 8.61 7.34 -18.83
CA PRO A 138 9.05 8.36 -17.88
C PRO A 138 10.59 8.34 -17.77
N TYR A 139 11.24 9.36 -18.32
CA TYR A 139 12.69 9.53 -18.25
C TYR A 139 13.12 10.14 -16.91
N ALA A 140 14.34 9.85 -16.46
CA ALA A 140 14.88 10.41 -15.22
C ALA A 140 15.04 11.94 -15.26
N ASP A 141 15.31 12.50 -16.44
CA ASP A 141 15.48 13.95 -16.66
C ASP A 141 15.16 14.35 -18.12
N ILE A 142 14.96 15.64 -18.36
CA ILE A 142 14.62 16.20 -19.70
C ILE A 142 15.73 15.95 -20.73
N ASN A 143 17.00 15.89 -20.33
CA ASN A 143 18.11 15.61 -21.24
C ASN A 143 18.18 14.12 -21.60
N ALA A 144 17.77 13.20 -20.72
CA ALA A 144 17.56 11.79 -21.07
C ALA A 144 16.47 11.64 -22.14
N ALA A 145 15.32 12.30 -21.95
CA ALA A 145 14.26 12.33 -22.97
C ALA A 145 14.74 12.95 -24.30
N LYS A 146 15.50 14.06 -24.25
CA LYS A 146 16.07 14.70 -25.46
C LYS A 146 17.10 13.82 -26.19
N ARG A 147 17.90 13.02 -25.48
CA ARG A 147 18.83 12.06 -26.09
C ARG A 147 18.11 10.96 -26.86
N ASP A 148 16.98 10.50 -26.34
CA ASP A 148 16.20 9.40 -26.94
C ASP A 148 15.21 9.88 -28.02
N LEU A 149 14.87 11.17 -28.04
CA LEU A 149 13.96 11.78 -29.02
C LEU A 149 14.36 11.49 -30.47
N SER A 150 15.65 11.57 -30.79
CA SER A 150 16.15 11.29 -32.15
C SER A 150 15.87 9.84 -32.59
N ARG A 151 15.92 8.86 -31.66
CA ARG A 151 15.57 7.46 -31.93
C ARG A 151 14.07 7.33 -32.17
N ILE A 152 13.24 7.95 -31.34
CA ILE A 152 11.78 7.95 -31.49
C ILE A 152 11.36 8.57 -32.83
N GLN A 153 11.95 9.70 -33.21
CA GLN A 153 11.69 10.33 -34.51
C GLN A 153 12.21 9.48 -35.69
N GLN A 154 13.28 8.70 -35.52
CA GLN A 154 13.73 7.73 -36.55
C GLN A 154 12.76 6.55 -36.72
N LEU A 155 12.11 6.09 -35.64
CA LEU A 155 11.13 4.99 -35.65
C LEU A 155 9.79 5.33 -36.34
N GLY A 156 9.55 6.59 -36.69
CA GLY A 156 8.39 7.04 -37.46
C GLY A 156 7.66 8.24 -36.86
N PHE A 157 7.79 8.45 -35.55
CA PHE A 157 7.10 9.51 -34.80
C PHE A 157 7.76 10.89 -35.00
N LYS A 158 7.70 11.44 -36.22
CA LYS A 158 8.39 12.70 -36.59
C LYS A 158 8.00 13.87 -35.71
N ASP A 159 6.72 14.00 -35.38
CA ASP A 159 6.16 15.10 -34.57
C ASP A 159 6.27 14.85 -33.06
N ALA A 160 6.97 13.79 -32.63
CA ALA A 160 7.18 13.52 -31.22
C ALA A 160 7.99 14.63 -30.55
N PHE A 161 7.67 14.94 -29.29
CA PHE A 161 8.33 16.00 -28.52
C PHE A 161 8.44 15.68 -27.03
N VAL A 162 9.46 16.24 -26.37
CA VAL A 162 9.67 16.11 -24.92
C VAL A 162 8.78 17.09 -24.18
N LYS A 163 8.07 16.61 -23.16
CA LYS A 163 7.26 17.42 -22.23
C LYS A 163 7.39 16.87 -20.81
N ASN A 164 6.96 17.66 -19.82
CA ASN A 164 6.66 17.11 -18.50
C ASN A 164 5.17 16.72 -18.41
N VAL A 165 4.88 15.67 -17.65
CA VAL A 165 3.53 15.25 -17.25
C VAL A 165 3.54 14.94 -15.76
N ASN A 166 2.46 15.26 -15.04
CA ASN A 166 2.34 14.88 -13.63
C ASN A 166 2.02 13.39 -13.51
N SER A 167 2.79 12.65 -12.70
CA SER A 167 2.65 11.20 -12.57
C SER A 167 1.31 10.72 -12.02
N ALA A 168 0.53 11.58 -11.35
CA ALA A 168 -0.79 11.23 -10.83
C ALA A 168 -1.87 11.04 -11.93
N ILE A 169 -1.64 11.56 -13.14
CA ILE A 169 -2.56 11.44 -14.29
C ILE A 169 -1.98 10.60 -15.44
N LEU A 170 -0.88 9.87 -15.18
CA LEU A 170 -0.15 9.09 -16.18
C LEU A 170 -0.38 7.59 -15.96
N PHE A 171 -1.30 6.98 -16.72
CA PHE A 171 -1.55 5.54 -16.67
C PHE A 171 -0.65 4.78 -17.66
N VAL A 172 -0.42 3.49 -17.40
CA VAL A 172 0.26 2.57 -18.33
C VAL A 172 -0.74 2.09 -19.37
N ILE A 173 -0.34 2.00 -20.63
CA ILE A 173 -1.17 1.41 -21.70
C ILE A 173 -0.85 -0.09 -21.79
N THR A 174 -1.88 -0.92 -21.65
CA THR A 174 -1.78 -2.36 -21.42
C THR A 174 -2.54 -3.15 -22.50
N PRO A 175 -2.50 -4.51 -22.50
CA PRO A 175 -3.36 -5.33 -23.36
C PRO A 175 -4.87 -5.10 -23.21
N PHE A 176 -5.34 -4.42 -22.14
CA PHE A 176 -6.73 -3.98 -22.04
C PHE A 176 -7.00 -2.86 -23.06
N GLU A 177 -6.25 -1.75 -23.01
CA GLU A 177 -6.42 -0.60 -23.90
C GLU A 177 -6.15 -0.95 -25.37
N THR A 178 -5.15 -1.81 -25.62
CA THR A 178 -4.72 -2.11 -26.99
C THR A 178 -5.50 -3.23 -27.67
N GLY A 179 -6.12 -4.14 -26.90
CA GLY A 179 -6.63 -5.43 -27.39
C GLY A 179 -5.54 -6.42 -27.81
N ILE A 180 -4.27 -6.00 -27.85
CA ILE A 180 -3.14 -6.82 -28.33
C ILE A 180 -2.70 -7.77 -27.21
N LYS A 181 -3.08 -9.05 -27.35
CA LYS A 181 -2.59 -10.13 -26.49
C LYS A 181 -1.11 -10.38 -26.72
N LYS A 182 -0.26 -9.79 -25.87
CA LYS A 182 1.18 -10.04 -25.86
C LYS A 182 1.44 -11.54 -25.58
N GLY A 183 2.28 -12.14 -26.43
CA GLY A 183 2.60 -13.57 -26.35
C GLY A 183 3.26 -13.95 -25.03
N LEU A 184 2.93 -15.14 -24.52
CA LEU A 184 3.53 -15.70 -23.31
C LEU A 184 5.01 -16.03 -23.53
N PHE A 185 5.86 -15.05 -23.18
CA PHE A 185 7.32 -15.04 -23.25
C PHE A 185 7.93 -15.14 -24.68
N PRO A 186 8.81 -14.21 -25.08
CA PRO A 186 9.70 -14.44 -26.22
C PRO A 186 10.78 -15.45 -25.81
N LEU A 187 10.48 -16.74 -25.93
CA LEU A 187 11.50 -17.79 -25.92
C LEU A 187 12.46 -17.55 -27.09
N VAL A 188 13.69 -17.11 -26.78
CA VAL A 188 14.78 -17.00 -27.76
C VAL A 188 15.29 -18.39 -28.12
N LEU A 189 14.52 -19.10 -28.94
CA LEU A 189 14.90 -20.36 -29.56
C LEU A 189 15.61 -20.05 -30.88
N ASP A 190 16.94 -20.17 -30.85
CA ASP A 190 17.80 -19.88 -31.99
C ASP A 190 17.70 -20.99 -33.07
N LYS A 191 17.69 -20.58 -34.35
CA LYS A 191 17.83 -21.38 -35.60
C LYS A 191 16.70 -22.34 -36.05
N GLN A 192 15.86 -21.75 -36.91
CA GLN A 192 15.28 -22.28 -38.16
C GLN A 192 14.12 -23.32 -38.14
N PRO A 193 13.19 -23.29 -39.14
CA PRO A 193 11.91 -24.00 -39.04
C PRO A 193 11.71 -25.19 -40.02
N PRO A 194 10.87 -26.18 -39.66
CA PRO A 194 10.24 -27.10 -40.60
C PRO A 194 8.73 -26.85 -40.76
N LYS A 195 8.35 -26.38 -41.96
CA LYS A 195 7.07 -26.54 -42.68
C LYS A 195 5.76 -26.85 -41.89
N ARG A 196 4.99 -25.78 -41.69
CA ARG A 196 3.53 -25.63 -41.93
C ARG A 196 2.79 -26.89 -42.46
N THR A 197 1.80 -27.35 -41.69
CA THR A 197 0.58 -28.00 -42.21
C THR A 197 -0.61 -27.17 -41.74
N ALA A 198 -1.61 -26.94 -42.60
CA ALA A 198 -2.78 -26.14 -42.28
C ALA A 198 -4.02 -27.01 -42.05
N GLN A 199 -4.86 -26.64 -41.09
CA GLN A 199 -6.26 -27.07 -41.02
C GLN A 199 -7.14 -25.85 -40.75
N GLN A 200 -8.32 -25.84 -41.39
CA GLN A 200 -9.29 -24.75 -41.34
C GLN A 200 -10.45 -25.12 -40.43
N GLN A 201 -10.91 -24.18 -39.61
CA GLN A 201 -12.27 -24.12 -39.04
C GLN A 201 -12.58 -22.63 -38.89
N GLN A 202 -13.21 -22.02 -39.90
CA GLN A 202 -14.66 -21.93 -40.08
C GLN A 202 -15.33 -20.98 -39.06
N GLN A 203 -15.61 -19.76 -39.51
CA GLN A 203 -16.57 -18.85 -38.86
C GLN A 203 -18.00 -19.38 -39.01
N PRO A 204 -18.84 -19.17 -37.99
CA PRO A 204 -20.26 -18.88 -38.19
C PRO A 204 -20.50 -17.35 -38.24
N SER A 205 -21.60 -16.94 -38.86
CA SER A 205 -21.92 -15.52 -39.13
C SER A 205 -22.49 -14.77 -37.92
N GLN A 206 -22.47 -13.44 -38.02
CA GLN A 206 -22.98 -12.50 -37.01
C GLN A 206 -24.47 -12.72 -36.68
N ARG A 207 -24.82 -12.45 -35.42
CA ARG A 207 -26.18 -12.11 -34.99
C ARG A 207 -26.09 -10.92 -34.05
N VAL A 208 -26.69 -9.79 -34.41
CA VAL A 208 -26.69 -8.59 -33.55
C VAL A 208 -27.63 -8.84 -32.38
N THR A 209 -27.07 -8.99 -31.18
CA THR A 209 -27.80 -9.00 -29.91
C THR A 209 -27.65 -7.64 -29.22
N PRO A 210 -28.56 -7.29 -28.28
CA PRO A 210 -28.37 -6.10 -27.42
C PRO A 210 -27.04 -6.15 -26.67
N VAL A 211 -26.54 -4.98 -26.28
CA VAL A 211 -25.34 -4.86 -25.44
C VAL A 211 -25.69 -5.24 -24.00
N ASP A 212 -25.42 -6.49 -23.62
CA ASP A 212 -25.37 -6.88 -22.21
C ASP A 212 -24.21 -6.14 -21.53
N VAL A 213 -24.51 -5.33 -20.53
CA VAL A 213 -23.49 -4.67 -19.71
C VAL A 213 -22.69 -5.74 -18.96
N PRO A 214 -21.34 -5.66 -18.91
CA PRO A 214 -20.52 -6.65 -18.22
C PRO A 214 -20.89 -6.72 -16.73
N ARG A 215 -21.06 -7.94 -16.20
CA ARG A 215 -21.63 -8.21 -14.87
C ARG A 215 -21.07 -7.29 -13.78
N THR A 216 -21.82 -6.23 -13.52
CA THR A 216 -21.72 -5.36 -12.36
C THR A 216 -22.28 -6.09 -11.14
N TYR A 217 -21.83 -5.69 -9.94
CA TYR A 217 -22.59 -5.95 -8.72
C TYR A 217 -23.75 -4.97 -8.67
N GLU A 218 -24.94 -5.42 -9.08
CA GLU A 218 -26.19 -4.65 -8.97
C GLU A 218 -27.14 -5.21 -7.89
N GLU A 219 -28.02 -4.32 -7.45
CA GLU A 219 -28.75 -4.37 -6.18
C GLU A 219 -30.14 -5.03 -6.35
N THR A 220 -30.36 -6.20 -5.74
CA THR A 220 -31.69 -6.85 -5.75
C THR A 220 -32.63 -6.15 -4.77
N GLY A 221 -33.26 -5.07 -5.21
CA GLY A 221 -34.17 -4.27 -4.39
C GLY A 221 -35.41 -5.04 -3.90
N LEU A 222 -35.61 -5.05 -2.58
CA LEU A 222 -36.90 -5.35 -1.94
C LEU A 222 -37.29 -4.19 -1.02
N ALA A 223 -38.34 -3.46 -1.41
CA ALA A 223 -38.77 -2.27 -0.69
C ALA A 223 -39.50 -2.62 0.63
N VAL A 224 -38.78 -2.57 1.75
CA VAL A 224 -39.37 -2.69 3.10
C VAL A 224 -39.48 -1.31 3.74
N LYS A 225 -40.71 -0.82 3.90
CA LYS A 225 -41.00 0.39 4.70
C LYS A 225 -40.82 0.08 6.19
N SER A 226 -39.75 0.58 6.82
CA SER A 226 -39.54 0.48 8.26
C SER A 226 -39.89 1.81 8.96
N PRO A 227 -40.81 1.83 9.96
CA PRO A 227 -41.33 3.07 10.53
C PRO A 227 -40.61 3.49 11.82
N TYR A 228 -39.46 4.18 11.72
CA TYR A 228 -38.84 4.87 12.86
C TYR A 228 -38.44 6.31 12.51
N PRO A 229 -38.70 7.30 13.40
CA PRO A 229 -38.44 8.71 13.11
C PRO A 229 -36.95 9.05 13.19
N GLN A 230 -36.50 9.93 12.30
CA GLN A 230 -35.13 10.43 12.28
C GLN A 230 -34.82 11.28 13.53
N GLN A 231 -33.84 10.86 14.33
CA GLN A 231 -33.13 11.76 15.25
C GLN A 231 -31.77 12.12 14.64
N THR A 232 -31.66 13.35 14.15
CA THR A 232 -30.42 13.89 13.58
C THR A 232 -29.41 14.22 14.68
N GLN A 233 -28.61 13.25 15.10
CA GLN A 233 -27.38 13.53 15.83
C GLN A 233 -26.26 13.86 14.83
N GLN A 234 -25.83 15.11 14.80
CA GLN A 234 -24.69 15.56 14.00
C GLN A 234 -23.38 15.02 14.59
N ALA A 235 -23.03 13.79 14.22
CA ALA A 235 -21.70 13.24 14.45
C ALA A 235 -20.68 14.10 13.69
N LYS A 236 -20.05 15.06 14.39
CA LYS A 236 -18.94 15.85 13.84
C LYS A 236 -17.86 14.89 13.38
N SER A 237 -17.58 14.86 12.08
CA SER A 237 -16.56 13.98 11.49
C SER A 237 -15.22 14.22 12.16
N ALA A 238 -14.82 13.31 13.05
CA ALA A 238 -13.49 13.30 13.60
C ALA A 238 -12.53 13.01 12.44
N VAL A 239 -11.79 14.04 12.02
CA VAL A 239 -10.76 13.89 10.97
C VAL A 239 -9.68 12.96 11.53
N VAL A 240 -9.75 11.68 11.13
CA VAL A 240 -8.70 10.71 11.42
C VAL A 240 -7.48 11.13 10.61
N GLN A 241 -6.65 11.99 11.23
CA GLN A 241 -5.36 12.34 10.66
C GLN A 241 -4.54 11.06 10.54
N LYS A 242 -4.30 10.64 9.30
CA LYS A 242 -3.32 9.62 8.94
C LYS A 242 -1.98 10.08 9.52
N LYS A 243 -1.59 9.57 10.70
CA LYS A 243 -0.36 9.98 11.38
C LYS A 243 0.81 9.62 10.47
N SER A 244 1.34 10.64 9.80
CA SER A 244 2.61 10.58 9.09
C SER A 244 3.71 10.10 10.04
N GLN A 245 4.77 9.54 9.46
CA GLN A 245 6.03 9.30 10.16
C GLN A 245 6.40 10.53 11.02
N PRO A 246 6.85 10.35 12.28
CA PRO A 246 7.30 11.44 13.14
C PRO A 246 8.30 12.35 12.44
N ALA A 247 8.09 13.65 12.59
CA ALA A 247 8.96 14.68 12.02
C ALA A 247 10.26 14.74 12.83
N ILE A 248 11.39 14.47 12.18
CA ILE A 248 12.67 14.38 12.89
C ILE A 248 13.11 15.78 13.35
N ARG A 249 13.26 15.98 14.66
CA ARG A 249 13.65 17.24 15.29
C ARG A 249 15.15 17.52 15.07
N ALA A 250 15.45 18.30 14.03
CA ALA A 250 16.82 18.64 13.63
C ALA A 250 17.65 19.40 14.70
N ASN A 251 17.00 19.97 15.72
CA ASN A 251 17.64 20.73 16.81
C ASN A 251 18.01 19.88 18.04
N ILE A 252 17.64 18.59 18.09
CA ILE A 252 17.96 17.70 19.21
C ILE A 252 19.23 16.91 18.88
N LYS A 253 20.24 16.97 19.76
CA LYS A 253 21.47 16.18 19.64
C LYS A 253 21.25 14.75 20.12
N ARG A 254 21.66 13.78 19.31
CA ARG A 254 21.41 12.35 19.53
C ARG A 254 22.63 11.49 19.21
N ARG A 255 22.88 10.45 20.02
CA ARG A 255 23.92 9.45 19.71
C ARG A 255 23.56 8.65 18.45
N SER A 256 22.28 8.34 18.24
CA SER A 256 21.78 7.69 17.02
C SER A 256 22.10 8.48 15.75
N ALA A 257 21.81 9.79 15.74
CA ALA A 257 22.18 10.67 14.63
C ALA A 257 23.71 10.79 14.46
N LEU A 258 24.47 10.81 15.56
CA LEU A 258 25.94 10.85 15.53
C LEU A 258 26.55 9.58 14.89
N GLU A 259 26.09 8.38 15.26
CA GLU A 259 26.57 7.14 14.65
C GLU A 259 26.14 7.06 13.17
N LEU A 260 24.91 7.46 12.82
CA LEU A 260 24.45 7.57 11.44
C LEU A 260 25.34 8.50 10.60
N GLN A 261 25.67 9.70 11.11
CA GLN A 261 26.58 10.64 10.44
C GLN A 261 27.96 10.03 10.18
N LYS A 262 28.54 9.26 11.13
CA LYS A 262 29.82 8.56 10.91
C LYS A 262 29.75 7.57 9.75
N ILE A 263 28.66 6.80 9.67
CA ILE A 263 28.44 5.80 8.62
C ILE A 263 28.26 6.49 7.26
N LEU A 264 27.40 7.50 7.18
CA LEU A 264 27.17 8.26 5.96
C LEU A 264 28.44 9.01 5.47
N ASN A 265 29.33 9.39 6.39
CA ASN A 265 30.65 9.96 6.07
C ASN A 265 31.62 8.88 5.55
N ALA A 266 31.64 7.69 6.15
CA ALA A 266 32.44 6.56 5.68
C ALA A 266 31.99 6.03 4.30
N GLU A 267 30.69 6.08 4.02
CA GLU A 267 30.08 5.80 2.70
C GLU A 267 30.27 6.94 1.68
N GLY A 268 30.95 8.03 2.06
CA GLY A 268 31.30 9.15 1.18
C GLY A 268 30.12 10.05 0.73
N VAL A 269 28.93 9.89 1.32
CA VAL A 269 27.72 10.65 0.94
C VAL A 269 27.43 11.84 1.87
N TYR A 270 28.06 11.90 3.04
CA TYR A 270 27.96 13.01 3.99
C TYR A 270 29.28 13.79 4.04
N THR A 271 29.18 15.11 3.95
CA THR A 271 30.33 16.04 3.99
C THR A 271 30.15 17.13 5.07
N GLY A 272 29.28 16.88 6.06
CA GLY A 272 28.99 17.80 7.15
C GLY A 272 29.74 17.44 8.44
N SER A 273 29.56 18.26 9.48
CA SER A 273 30.10 17.98 10.81
C SER A 273 29.40 16.77 11.44
N VAL A 274 30.17 15.81 11.94
CA VAL A 274 29.66 14.71 12.76
C VAL A 274 29.40 15.24 14.18
N ASP A 275 28.19 15.75 14.40
CA ASP A 275 27.84 16.61 15.55
C ASP A 275 26.61 16.16 16.36
N GLY A 276 25.92 15.10 15.90
CA GLY A 276 24.73 14.52 16.49
C GLY A 276 23.40 15.21 16.12
N LEU A 277 23.40 16.19 15.21
CA LEU A 277 22.18 16.89 14.76
C LEU A 277 21.65 16.29 13.45
N TYR A 278 20.36 15.92 13.43
CA TYR A 278 19.70 15.45 12.20
C TYR A 278 19.28 16.65 11.31
N GLY A 279 20.26 17.41 10.84
CA GLY A 279 20.05 18.52 9.91
C GLY A 279 19.74 18.07 8.48
N ALA A 280 19.38 19.02 7.62
CA ALA A 280 19.08 18.75 6.21
C ALA A 280 20.23 18.06 5.44
N GLY A 281 21.48 18.29 5.84
CA GLY A 281 22.64 17.55 5.31
C GLY A 281 22.61 16.06 5.65
N THR A 282 22.21 15.70 6.88
CA THR A 282 22.09 14.31 7.34
C THR A 282 20.95 13.61 6.61
N ALA A 283 19.80 14.27 6.47
CA ALA A 283 18.66 13.78 5.69
C ALA A 283 19.01 13.56 4.21
N LYS A 284 19.70 14.52 3.57
CA LYS A 284 20.15 14.39 2.17
C LYS A 284 21.13 13.23 1.98
N ALA A 285 22.06 13.04 2.92
CA ALA A 285 23.02 11.94 2.88
C ALA A 285 22.36 10.57 3.12
N TYR A 286 21.34 10.50 3.97
CA TYR A 286 20.52 9.29 4.13
C TYR A 286 19.78 8.91 2.83
N GLU A 287 19.14 9.87 2.16
CA GLU A 287 18.54 9.60 0.84
C GLU A 287 19.58 9.22 -0.23
N ALA A 288 20.80 9.77 -0.15
CA ALA A 288 21.89 9.41 -1.06
C ALA A 288 22.42 7.97 -0.83
N VAL A 289 22.60 7.52 0.42
CA VAL A 289 23.14 6.16 0.68
C VAL A 289 22.17 5.06 0.23
N LYS A 290 20.85 5.28 0.28
CA LYS A 290 19.84 4.36 -0.28
C LYS A 290 20.00 4.12 -1.79
N LEU A 291 20.60 5.07 -2.51
CA LEU A 291 20.84 4.98 -3.95
C LEU A 291 22.24 4.43 -4.29
N SER A 292 23.27 4.82 -3.52
CA SER A 292 24.67 4.47 -3.77
C SER A 292 25.09 3.13 -3.18
N ASN A 293 24.67 2.78 -1.97
CA ASN A 293 25.05 1.51 -1.34
C ASN A 293 24.27 0.35 -1.99
N ARG A 294 25.00 -0.51 -2.71
CA ARG A 294 24.44 -1.63 -3.48
C ARG A 294 23.63 -2.60 -2.61
N GLU A 295 24.15 -2.95 -1.44
CA GLU A 295 23.56 -3.97 -0.57
C GLU A 295 22.31 -3.43 0.12
N LEU A 296 22.35 -2.17 0.57
CA LEU A 296 21.18 -1.47 1.06
C LEU A 296 20.07 -1.38 0.00
N ARG A 297 20.44 -1.10 -1.26
CA ARG A 297 19.49 -1.07 -2.38
C ARG A 297 18.90 -2.45 -2.72
N LYS A 298 19.65 -3.55 -2.58
CA LYS A 298 19.11 -4.92 -2.61
C LYS A 298 18.02 -5.07 -1.54
N TYR A 299 18.29 -4.67 -0.29
CA TYR A 299 17.34 -4.85 0.80
C TYR A 299 16.10 -3.94 0.72
N LEU A 300 16.23 -2.72 0.20
CA LEU A 300 15.09 -1.85 -0.11
C LEU A 300 14.16 -2.51 -1.14
N LEU A 301 14.71 -3.12 -2.20
CA LEU A 301 13.93 -3.87 -3.18
C LEU A 301 13.33 -5.15 -2.59
N LEU A 302 14.02 -5.85 -1.68
CA LEU A 302 13.46 -7.02 -0.97
C LEU A 302 12.37 -6.64 0.04
N ALA A 303 12.42 -5.45 0.64
CA ALA A 303 11.35 -4.92 1.48
C ALA A 303 10.11 -4.48 0.67
N GLN A 304 10.31 -4.01 -0.57
CA GLN A 304 9.24 -3.57 -1.47
C GLN A 304 8.63 -4.70 -2.32
N HIS A 305 9.40 -5.74 -2.64
CA HIS A 305 9.04 -6.77 -3.63
C HIS A 305 9.45 -8.21 -3.24
N GLY A 306 9.92 -8.46 -2.03
CA GLY A 306 10.31 -9.80 -1.59
C GLY A 306 9.11 -10.74 -1.53
N GLU A 307 9.23 -11.93 -2.14
CA GLU A 307 8.20 -12.97 -2.08
C GLU A 307 8.17 -13.66 -0.70
N THR A 308 7.64 -12.97 0.31
CA THR A 308 7.10 -13.63 1.50
C THR A 308 5.82 -14.37 1.09
N GLY A 309 5.97 -15.69 0.86
CA GLY A 309 5.00 -16.48 0.09
C GLY A 309 3.56 -16.42 0.61
N VAL A 310 2.62 -16.26 -0.33
CA VAL A 310 1.13 -16.30 -0.30
C VAL A 310 0.41 -15.90 1.00
N ASN A 311 0.71 -16.57 2.11
CA ASN A 311 0.21 -16.21 3.45
C ASN A 311 0.51 -14.75 3.80
N ASP A 312 1.71 -14.24 3.47
CA ASP A 312 2.10 -12.91 3.92
C ASP A 312 1.39 -11.80 3.14
N ARG A 313 1.17 -11.95 1.82
CA ARG A 313 0.36 -11.00 1.03
C ARG A 313 -1.08 -10.89 1.58
N LEU A 314 -1.68 -12.01 1.98
CA LEU A 314 -3.02 -11.98 2.60
C LEU A 314 -2.97 -11.41 4.03
N GLN A 315 -1.94 -11.68 4.82
CA GLN A 315 -1.77 -11.06 6.13
C GLN A 315 -1.62 -9.53 6.01
N GLN A 316 -0.76 -9.04 5.12
CA GLN A 316 -0.58 -7.61 4.83
C GLN A 316 -1.90 -6.94 4.42
N ALA A 317 -2.74 -7.61 3.64
CA ALA A 317 -4.08 -7.12 3.30
C ALA A 317 -5.02 -7.07 4.52
N ILE A 318 -5.04 -8.12 5.35
CA ILE A 318 -5.79 -8.13 6.61
C ILE A 318 -5.34 -6.98 7.54
N ASP A 319 -4.04 -6.72 7.61
CA ASP A 319 -3.46 -5.64 8.42
C ASP A 319 -3.76 -4.23 7.90
N ASN A 320 -3.73 -4.03 6.57
CA ASN A 320 -3.95 -2.73 5.94
C ASN A 320 -5.43 -2.48 5.59
N LEU A 321 -6.35 -3.39 5.93
CA LEU A 321 -7.73 -3.41 5.42
C LEU A 321 -8.55 -2.12 5.61
N VAL A 322 -8.25 -1.35 6.66
CA VAL A 322 -8.93 -0.08 7.00
C VAL A 322 -8.21 1.16 6.42
N THR A 323 -6.96 1.01 5.97
CA THR A 323 -6.07 2.11 5.54
C THR A 323 -5.70 2.04 4.05
N ASP A 324 -5.82 0.88 3.42
CA ASP A 324 -5.58 0.63 2.00
C ASP A 324 -6.83 0.01 1.34
N PRO A 325 -7.54 0.75 0.47
CA PRO A 325 -8.66 0.21 -0.30
C PRO A 325 -8.28 -0.96 -1.22
N SER A 326 -7.00 -1.15 -1.57
CA SER A 326 -6.54 -2.27 -2.39
C SER A 326 -6.49 -3.60 -1.63
N ALA A 327 -6.45 -3.57 -0.29
CA ALA A 327 -6.41 -4.77 0.55
C ALA A 327 -7.62 -5.70 0.33
N VAL A 328 -8.81 -5.13 0.07
CA VAL A 328 -10.04 -5.88 -0.20
C VAL A 328 -9.83 -6.86 -1.37
N LEU A 329 -9.11 -6.45 -2.41
CA LEU A 329 -8.84 -7.22 -3.63
C LEU A 329 -8.07 -8.51 -3.35
N VAL A 330 -7.19 -8.46 -2.34
CA VAL A 330 -6.41 -9.62 -1.89
C VAL A 330 -7.29 -10.57 -1.09
N LEU A 331 -8.16 -10.05 -0.21
CA LEU A 331 -9.18 -10.88 0.45
C LEU A 331 -10.10 -11.56 -0.56
N GLU A 332 -10.48 -10.86 -1.63
CA GLU A 332 -11.37 -11.38 -2.66
C GLU A 332 -10.72 -12.46 -3.53
N SER A 333 -9.44 -12.29 -3.85
CA SER A 333 -8.61 -13.31 -4.53
C SER A 333 -8.37 -14.57 -3.69
N SER A 334 -8.54 -14.49 -2.36
CA SER A 334 -8.25 -15.58 -1.45
C SER A 334 -9.48 -16.44 -1.14
N SER A 335 -9.36 -17.74 -1.38
CA SER A 335 -10.35 -18.74 -1.00
C SER A 335 -10.29 -19.15 0.47
N THR A 336 -9.35 -18.60 1.26
CA THR A 336 -9.14 -19.03 2.66
C THR A 336 -10.30 -18.67 3.59
N PRO A 337 -10.51 -19.42 4.69
CA PRO A 337 -11.56 -19.10 5.66
C PRO A 337 -11.39 -17.72 6.29
N ILE A 338 -10.15 -17.31 6.58
CA ILE A 338 -9.86 -16.02 7.19
C ILE A 338 -10.17 -14.84 6.25
N ALA A 339 -9.91 -14.98 4.94
CA ALA A 339 -10.28 -13.96 3.97
C ALA A 339 -11.81 -13.78 3.86
N LYS A 340 -12.57 -14.87 3.91
CA LYS A 340 -14.05 -14.84 3.96
C LYS A 340 -14.56 -14.12 5.20
N ALA A 341 -13.93 -14.34 6.37
CA ALA A 341 -14.26 -13.61 7.59
C ALA A 341 -14.03 -12.10 7.47
N TYR A 342 -12.89 -11.67 6.92
CA TYR A 342 -12.62 -10.24 6.72
C TYR A 342 -13.48 -9.58 5.64
N ARG A 343 -13.91 -10.32 4.61
CA ARG A 343 -14.91 -9.84 3.65
C ARG A 343 -16.28 -9.65 4.30
N ALA A 344 -16.71 -10.57 5.16
CA ALA A 344 -17.94 -10.41 5.93
C ALA A 344 -17.88 -9.17 6.84
N TYR A 345 -16.74 -8.93 7.49
CA TYR A 345 -16.49 -7.72 8.28
C TYR A 345 -16.55 -6.41 7.44
N MET A 346 -15.92 -6.38 6.27
CA MET A 346 -15.95 -5.19 5.40
C MET A 346 -17.36 -4.91 4.90
N LEU A 347 -18.07 -5.94 4.44
CA LEU A 347 -19.44 -5.80 3.97
C LEU A 347 -20.38 -5.33 5.09
N PHE A 348 -20.26 -5.90 6.30
CA PHE A 348 -21.07 -5.47 7.44
C PHE A 348 -20.77 -4.03 7.88
N THR A 349 -19.49 -3.61 7.86
CA THR A 349 -19.12 -2.24 8.26
C THR A 349 -19.39 -1.18 7.18
N GLN A 350 -19.76 -1.59 5.96
CA GLN A 350 -20.17 -0.70 4.87
C GLN A 350 -21.70 -0.67 4.67
N LEU A 351 -22.37 -1.84 4.68
CA LEU A 351 -23.78 -1.99 4.32
C LEU A 351 -24.68 -2.49 5.47
N GLY A 352 -24.10 -2.95 6.59
CA GLY A 352 -24.84 -3.52 7.72
C GLY A 352 -25.14 -5.02 7.61
N ALA A 353 -26.18 -5.47 8.32
CA ALA A 353 -26.58 -6.87 8.36
C ALA A 353 -27.15 -7.34 7.01
N ASP A 354 -26.50 -8.31 6.37
CA ASP A 354 -26.93 -8.87 5.08
C ASP A 354 -26.68 -10.39 4.95
N ASN A 355 -27.40 -11.03 4.04
CA ASN A 355 -27.28 -12.44 3.69
C ASN A 355 -25.89 -12.85 3.18
N GLU A 356 -25.15 -11.98 2.50
CA GLU A 356 -23.78 -12.25 2.06
C GLU A 356 -22.79 -12.20 3.24
N VAL A 357 -22.99 -11.31 4.23
CA VAL A 357 -22.26 -11.34 5.52
C VAL A 357 -22.49 -12.69 6.20
N ASN A 358 -23.76 -13.12 6.28
CA ASN A 358 -24.14 -14.41 6.84
C ASN A 358 -23.46 -15.55 6.08
N ARG A 359 -23.51 -15.56 4.74
CA ARG A 359 -22.93 -16.61 3.91
C ARG A 359 -21.41 -16.71 4.09
N LEU A 360 -20.70 -15.59 3.99
CA LEU A 360 -19.24 -15.51 4.09
C LEU A 360 -18.75 -15.95 5.48
N MET A 361 -19.35 -15.44 6.55
CA MET A 361 -18.88 -15.72 7.90
C MET A 361 -19.24 -17.14 8.37
N ASN A 362 -20.42 -17.67 8.00
CA ASN A 362 -20.73 -19.08 8.28
C ASN A 362 -19.84 -20.04 7.46
N ALA A 363 -19.48 -19.69 6.22
CA ALA A 363 -18.51 -20.48 5.44
C ALA A 363 -17.13 -20.46 6.11
N ALA A 364 -16.66 -19.30 6.56
CA ALA A 364 -15.40 -19.17 7.29
C ALA A 364 -15.34 -20.09 8.53
N LEU A 365 -16.39 -20.11 9.36
CA LEU A 365 -16.44 -20.99 10.53
C LEU A 365 -16.49 -22.47 10.14
N LYS A 366 -17.33 -22.84 9.17
CA LYS A 366 -17.51 -24.24 8.71
C LYS A 366 -16.23 -24.81 8.11
N GLU A 367 -15.50 -24.03 7.33
CA GLU A 367 -14.23 -24.46 6.73
C GLU A 367 -13.07 -24.47 7.74
N THR A 368 -13.05 -23.52 8.67
CA THR A 368 -12.02 -23.46 9.74
C THR A 368 -12.13 -24.65 10.69
N TYR A 369 -13.37 -24.99 11.11
CA TYR A 369 -13.60 -25.99 12.15
C TYR A 369 -14.04 -27.37 11.64
N GLY A 370 -14.64 -27.48 10.46
CA GLY A 370 -15.25 -28.73 9.99
C GLY A 370 -14.30 -29.90 9.76
N ASN A 371 -13.03 -29.61 9.44
CA ASN A 371 -12.04 -30.60 8.99
C ASN A 371 -10.92 -30.88 10.02
N ARG A 372 -11.07 -30.51 11.29
CA ARG A 372 -10.00 -30.63 12.32
C ARG A 372 -10.48 -31.37 13.57
N PRO A 373 -9.70 -32.29 14.16
CA PRO A 373 -10.02 -32.90 15.44
C PRO A 373 -9.66 -31.95 16.60
N PHE A 374 -10.58 -31.72 17.53
CA PHE A 374 -10.37 -30.85 18.69
C PHE A 374 -10.21 -31.64 19.98
N LYS A 375 -9.27 -31.21 20.84
CA LYS A 375 -9.13 -31.73 22.22
C LYS A 375 -10.22 -31.20 23.17
N THR A 376 -10.83 -30.06 22.81
CA THR A 376 -11.90 -29.38 23.56
C THR A 376 -12.88 -28.82 22.55
N GLN A 377 -14.18 -29.05 22.73
CA GLN A 377 -15.19 -28.51 21.81
C GLN A 377 -15.18 -26.96 21.84
N PRO A 378 -15.41 -26.29 20.68
CA PRO A 378 -15.59 -24.85 20.65
C PRO A 378 -16.83 -24.43 21.47
N PRO A 379 -16.84 -23.22 22.06
CA PRO A 379 -17.96 -22.69 22.84
C PRO A 379 -19.18 -22.27 21.98
N PHE A 380 -19.18 -22.64 20.69
CA PHE A 380 -20.21 -22.31 19.70
C PHE A 380 -20.33 -23.47 18.69
N ASP A 381 -21.50 -23.62 18.06
CA ASP A 381 -21.71 -24.63 17.02
C ASP A 381 -21.33 -24.08 15.65
N TYR A 382 -20.11 -24.40 15.21
CA TYR A 382 -19.63 -24.07 13.86
C TYR A 382 -20.45 -24.71 12.72
N ARG A 383 -21.38 -25.65 12.99
CA ARG A 383 -22.23 -26.29 11.99
C ARG A 383 -23.54 -25.53 11.75
N SER A 384 -24.02 -24.80 12.76
CA SER A 384 -25.18 -23.90 12.70
C SER A 384 -25.02 -22.80 11.64
N THR A 385 -26.11 -22.10 11.33
CA THR A 385 -26.10 -20.95 10.41
C THR A 385 -26.56 -19.72 11.17
N TYR A 386 -25.60 -18.86 11.52
CA TYR A 386 -25.82 -17.63 12.28
C TYR A 386 -26.28 -16.49 11.37
N ALA A 387 -27.13 -15.60 11.89
CA ALA A 387 -27.51 -14.35 11.23
C ALA A 387 -26.91 -13.17 12.01
N TYR A 388 -25.94 -12.49 11.42
CA TYR A 388 -25.19 -11.40 12.07
C TYR A 388 -26.00 -10.11 11.98
N GLN A 389 -26.76 -9.82 13.03
CA GLN A 389 -27.55 -8.59 13.17
C GLN A 389 -26.75 -7.44 13.79
N ASP A 390 -25.68 -7.76 14.52
CA ASP A 390 -24.80 -6.82 15.20
C ASP A 390 -23.32 -7.17 14.99
N LEU A 391 -22.46 -6.21 15.35
CA LEU A 391 -21.02 -6.34 15.23
C LEU A 391 -20.38 -7.13 16.40
N ASP A 392 -21.07 -7.25 17.55
CA ASP A 392 -20.56 -8.03 18.69
C ASP A 392 -20.42 -9.51 18.30
N GLN A 393 -21.45 -10.10 17.68
CA GLN A 393 -21.42 -11.49 17.22
C GLN A 393 -20.43 -11.69 16.06
N LEU A 394 -20.33 -10.73 15.14
CA LEU A 394 -19.42 -10.82 14.00
C LEU A 394 -17.95 -10.80 14.46
N ILE A 395 -17.58 -9.86 15.34
CA ILE A 395 -16.23 -9.77 15.91
C ILE A 395 -15.92 -10.97 16.80
N LEU A 396 -16.88 -11.46 17.60
CA LEU A 396 -16.72 -12.68 18.40
C LEU A 396 -16.35 -13.89 17.54
N HIS A 397 -17.06 -14.11 16.44
CA HIS A 397 -16.78 -15.22 15.54
C HIS A 397 -15.47 -15.01 14.75
N LEU A 398 -15.08 -13.77 14.47
CA LEU A 398 -13.82 -13.44 13.81
C LEU A 398 -12.61 -13.65 14.73
N TYR A 399 -12.78 -13.40 16.04
CA TYR A 399 -11.86 -13.84 17.10
C TYR A 399 -11.72 -15.37 17.11
N TYR A 400 -12.83 -16.12 17.07
CA TYR A 400 -12.77 -17.59 17.04
C TYR A 400 -12.01 -18.13 15.81
N VAL A 401 -12.21 -17.55 14.61
CA VAL A 401 -11.43 -17.95 13.43
C VAL A 401 -9.92 -17.77 13.68
N HIS A 402 -9.49 -16.67 14.29
CA HIS A 402 -8.08 -16.45 14.67
C HIS A 402 -7.57 -17.39 15.78
N SER A 403 -8.41 -17.73 16.76
CA SER A 403 -8.07 -18.73 17.78
C SER A 403 -8.06 -20.18 17.24
N SER A 404 -8.37 -20.44 15.97
CA SER A 404 -8.46 -21.83 15.51
C SER A 404 -7.09 -22.56 15.54
N PRO A 405 -7.02 -23.80 16.07
CA PRO A 405 -5.79 -24.59 16.10
C PRO A 405 -5.17 -24.79 14.71
N GLY A 406 -3.95 -24.29 14.53
CA GLY A 406 -3.28 -24.26 13.23
C GLY A 406 -3.78 -23.16 12.29
N MET A 407 -4.25 -22.04 12.84
CA MET A 407 -4.26 -20.75 12.16
C MET A 407 -2.83 -20.22 12.03
N THR A 408 -2.50 -19.63 10.88
CA THR A 408 -1.18 -19.02 10.59
C THR A 408 -1.27 -17.50 10.34
N TYR A 409 -2.44 -16.92 10.57
CA TYR A 409 -2.75 -15.51 10.33
C TYR A 409 -3.04 -14.82 11.66
N SER A 410 -2.35 -13.71 11.90
CA SER A 410 -2.49 -12.92 13.11
C SER A 410 -3.66 -11.93 12.99
N ALA A 411 -4.33 -11.65 14.09
CA ALA A 411 -5.40 -10.65 14.15
C ALA A 411 -4.82 -9.23 14.03
N PRO A 412 -5.37 -8.36 13.15
CA PRO A 412 -4.86 -7.03 12.89
C PRO A 412 -5.35 -6.04 13.94
N CYS A 413 -4.51 -5.08 14.33
CA CYS A 413 -4.81 -4.26 15.51
C CYS A 413 -5.85 -3.16 15.29
N TRP A 414 -6.11 -2.73 14.05
CA TRP A 414 -7.21 -1.81 13.77
C TRP A 414 -8.56 -2.38 14.26
N MET A 415 -8.69 -3.70 14.42
CA MET A 415 -9.90 -4.33 14.96
C MET A 415 -10.17 -3.87 16.40
N ASN A 416 -9.13 -3.84 17.24
CA ASN A 416 -9.23 -3.42 18.63
C ASN A 416 -9.37 -1.89 18.73
N ASP A 417 -8.62 -1.15 17.91
CA ASP A 417 -8.64 0.32 17.90
C ASP A 417 -10.00 0.89 17.42
N ARG A 418 -10.65 0.21 16.46
CA ARG A 418 -11.90 0.65 15.84
C ARG A 418 -13.14 0.16 16.57
N HIS A 419 -13.10 -1.05 17.13
CA HIS A 419 -14.24 -1.71 17.79
C HIS A 419 -13.88 -2.20 19.22
N PRO A 420 -13.41 -1.33 20.12
CA PRO A 420 -12.84 -1.74 21.42
C PRO A 420 -13.86 -2.40 22.35
N ARG A 421 -15.16 -2.13 22.19
CA ARG A 421 -16.24 -2.71 22.99
C ARG A 421 -16.52 -4.15 22.56
N GLU A 422 -16.62 -4.35 21.26
CA GLU A 422 -16.88 -5.62 20.58
C GLU A 422 -15.68 -6.55 20.78
N ALA A 423 -14.47 -6.05 20.50
CA ALA A 423 -13.20 -6.73 20.69
C ALA A 423 -12.94 -7.08 22.17
N GLY A 424 -13.32 -6.20 23.11
CA GLY A 424 -13.23 -6.47 24.54
C GLY A 424 -14.09 -7.67 24.96
N LYS A 425 -15.38 -7.69 24.58
CA LYS A 425 -16.26 -8.85 24.82
C LYS A 425 -15.74 -10.12 24.16
N ALA A 426 -15.31 -10.01 22.89
CA ALA A 426 -14.81 -11.12 22.10
C ALA A 426 -13.54 -11.74 22.72
N ALA A 427 -12.61 -10.91 23.20
CA ALA A 427 -11.42 -11.35 23.91
C ALA A 427 -11.77 -12.09 25.22
N THR A 428 -12.73 -11.57 26.01
CA THR A 428 -13.18 -12.25 27.24
C THR A 428 -13.83 -13.61 26.94
N ALA A 429 -14.69 -13.69 25.91
CA ALA A 429 -15.33 -14.94 25.52
C ALA A 429 -14.36 -15.95 24.88
N ALA A 430 -13.36 -15.48 24.11
CA ALA A 430 -12.32 -16.32 23.52
C ALA A 430 -11.31 -16.81 24.56
N ALA A 431 -11.01 -16.03 25.61
CA ALA A 431 -10.11 -16.46 26.70
C ALA A 431 -10.63 -17.67 27.50
N ALA A 432 -11.93 -17.97 27.43
CA ALA A 432 -12.53 -19.19 27.99
C ALA A 432 -12.29 -20.45 27.12
N PHE A 433 -11.74 -20.32 25.91
CA PHE A 433 -11.53 -21.42 24.97
C PHE A 433 -10.03 -21.78 24.85
N PRO A 434 -9.59 -22.97 25.34
CA PRO A 434 -8.17 -23.32 25.43
C PRO A 434 -7.58 -23.92 24.14
N ALA A 435 -8.21 -23.72 22.98
CA ALA A 435 -7.68 -24.18 21.71
C ALA A 435 -7.15 -23.00 20.90
N GLY A 436 -5.85 -23.06 20.55
CA GLY A 436 -5.11 -22.03 19.83
C GLY A 436 -4.68 -20.85 20.71
N GLU A 437 -3.40 -20.48 20.64
CA GLU A 437 -2.97 -19.16 21.12
C GLU A 437 -3.54 -18.10 20.16
N PHE A 438 -4.37 -17.19 20.66
CA PHE A 438 -4.89 -16.08 19.84
C PHE A 438 -3.74 -15.13 19.49
N GLN A 439 -3.21 -15.27 18.27
CA GLN A 439 -2.09 -14.46 17.79
C GLN A 439 -2.59 -13.09 17.34
N LEU A 440 -2.62 -12.11 18.25
CA LEU A 440 -2.69 -10.70 17.86
C LEU A 440 -1.37 -10.29 17.21
N LYS A 441 -1.40 -9.59 16.07
CA LYS A 441 -0.19 -8.96 15.53
C LYS A 441 0.30 -7.87 16.50
N ALA A 442 1.59 -7.52 16.49
CA ALA A 442 2.04 -6.34 17.22
C ALA A 442 1.40 -5.08 16.60
N CYS A 443 0.81 -4.22 17.43
CA CYS A 443 -0.09 -3.14 17.00
C CYS A 443 0.64 -1.90 16.50
N ASP A 444 1.46 -2.10 15.46
CA ASP A 444 2.69 -1.35 15.32
C ASP A 444 2.67 -0.34 14.16
N PRO A 445 2.48 0.97 14.40
CA PRO A 445 2.56 2.01 13.37
C PRO A 445 3.97 2.15 12.76
N LEU A 446 4.98 1.53 13.38
CA LEU A 446 6.35 1.43 12.87
C LEU A 446 6.45 0.50 11.65
N SER A 447 5.50 -0.42 11.48
CA SER A 447 5.45 -1.36 10.35
C SER A 447 5.29 -0.70 8.97
N GLN A 448 4.92 0.58 8.95
CA GLN A 448 4.72 1.40 7.74
C GLN A 448 5.95 2.28 7.41
N TRP A 449 7.09 2.05 8.08
CA TRP A 449 8.31 2.85 7.91
C TRP A 449 9.31 2.08 7.06
N GLU A 450 9.74 2.67 5.93
CA GLU A 450 10.71 2.08 4.99
C GLU A 450 11.99 1.62 5.71
N GLU A 451 12.48 2.43 6.65
CA GLU A 451 13.67 2.09 7.44
C GLU A 451 13.49 0.85 8.32
N ILE A 452 12.30 0.66 8.91
CA ILE A 452 12.02 -0.47 9.82
C ILE A 452 11.70 -1.74 9.02
N GLN A 453 10.94 -1.63 7.92
CA GLN A 453 10.73 -2.74 6.99
C GLN A 453 12.08 -3.26 6.45
N THR A 454 12.94 -2.36 5.97
CA THR A 454 14.26 -2.72 5.43
C THR A 454 15.16 -3.30 6.53
N MET A 455 15.20 -2.70 7.73
CA MET A 455 15.95 -3.22 8.88
C MET A 455 15.51 -4.65 9.26
N LEU A 456 14.21 -4.94 9.24
CA LEU A 456 13.67 -6.27 9.56
C LEU A 456 14.08 -7.34 8.53
N VAL A 457 14.07 -7.00 7.24
CA VAL A 457 14.53 -7.93 6.18
C VAL A 457 16.03 -8.21 6.32
N ILE A 458 16.87 -7.19 6.58
CA ILE A 458 18.30 -7.41 6.81
C ILE A 458 18.54 -8.24 8.08
N ALA A 459 17.79 -7.97 9.16
CA ALA A 459 17.90 -8.76 10.39
C ALA A 459 17.52 -10.24 10.18
N ALA A 460 16.54 -10.52 9.32
CA ALA A 460 16.14 -11.88 8.97
C ALA A 460 17.24 -12.64 8.20
N ASP A 461 17.90 -12.02 7.20
CA ASP A 461 19.03 -12.65 6.49
C ASP A 461 20.26 -12.84 7.41
N MET A 462 20.40 -12.00 8.44
CA MET A 462 21.39 -12.16 9.51
C MET A 462 21.00 -13.18 10.61
N GLN A 463 19.84 -13.85 10.56
CA GLN A 463 19.40 -14.80 11.58
C GLN A 463 20.08 -16.17 11.42
N SER A 464 20.61 -16.73 12.53
CA SER A 464 21.11 -18.11 12.54
C SER A 464 20.06 -19.11 13.03
N GLY A 465 19.45 -19.84 12.09
CA GLY A 465 18.53 -20.96 12.37
C GLY A 465 17.17 -20.55 12.94
N ASN A 466 16.28 -21.52 13.14
CA ASN A 466 14.94 -21.27 13.66
C ASN A 466 14.98 -20.93 15.16
N LYS A 467 14.64 -19.68 15.50
CA LYS A 467 14.46 -19.23 16.90
C LYS A 467 13.11 -19.71 17.44
N ALA A 468 13.05 -20.06 18.73
CA ALA A 468 11.87 -20.58 19.39
C ALA A 468 10.69 -19.59 19.34
N GLU A 469 9.48 -20.09 19.07
CA GLU A 469 8.29 -19.24 18.83
C GLU A 469 7.97 -18.34 20.03
N ALA A 470 8.07 -18.86 21.25
CA ALA A 470 7.87 -18.11 22.49
C ALA A 470 8.73 -16.84 22.59
N ALA A 471 9.94 -16.81 22.01
CA ALA A 471 10.78 -15.61 21.98
C ALA A 471 10.23 -14.54 21.02
N LYS A 472 9.63 -14.95 19.89
CA LYS A 472 8.94 -14.05 18.96
C LYS A 472 7.67 -13.49 19.60
N THR A 473 6.88 -14.34 20.27
CA THR A 473 5.66 -13.96 21.01
C THR A 473 5.97 -12.97 22.13
N ALA A 474 7.03 -13.22 22.91
CA ALA A 474 7.50 -12.29 23.95
C ALA A 474 7.92 -10.93 23.36
N ALA A 475 8.69 -10.93 22.28
CA ALA A 475 9.09 -9.70 21.58
C ALA A 475 7.89 -8.93 21.02
N ALA A 476 6.88 -9.61 20.45
CA ALA A 476 5.64 -9.00 19.98
C ALA A 476 4.83 -8.36 21.13
N ALA A 477 4.71 -9.04 22.27
CA ALA A 477 4.08 -8.50 23.47
C ALA A 477 4.83 -7.28 24.02
N GLN A 478 6.17 -7.26 23.97
CA GLN A 478 6.98 -6.12 24.37
C GLN A 478 6.80 -4.92 23.44
N ARG A 479 6.73 -5.10 22.11
CA ARG A 479 6.40 -4.01 21.17
C ARG A 479 5.05 -3.38 21.52
N SER A 480 3.99 -4.20 21.67
CA SER A 480 2.66 -3.68 22.02
C SER A 480 2.64 -2.88 23.32
N ARG A 481 3.37 -3.33 24.38
CA ARG A 481 3.50 -2.57 25.64
C ARG A 481 4.22 -1.23 25.46
N LEU A 482 5.30 -1.19 24.69
CA LEU A 482 6.08 0.02 24.45
C LEU A 482 5.30 1.06 23.63
N LEU A 483 4.47 0.63 22.69
CA LEU A 483 3.67 1.53 21.85
C LEU A 483 2.57 2.26 22.64
N THR A 484 2.07 1.64 23.71
CA THR A 484 1.05 2.18 24.62
C THR A 484 1.63 2.73 25.92
N THR A 485 2.96 2.80 26.09
CA THR A 485 3.54 3.21 27.37
C THR A 485 3.32 4.68 27.65
N THR A 486 2.98 4.98 28.92
CA THR A 486 2.95 6.33 29.51
C THR A 486 3.92 6.41 30.70
N TYR A 487 4.81 5.44 30.85
CA TYR A 487 5.73 5.32 31.98
C TYR A 487 7.17 5.58 31.53
N SER A 488 7.85 6.49 32.23
CA SER A 488 9.29 6.72 32.08
C SER A 488 10.08 5.45 32.41
N PRO A 489 11.07 5.05 31.60
CA PRO A 489 11.87 3.86 31.86
C PRO A 489 12.77 4.07 33.09
N SER A 490 12.79 3.09 34.00
CA SER A 490 13.61 3.12 35.22
C SER A 490 15.12 3.13 34.93
N LYS A 491 15.94 3.45 35.95
CA LYS A 491 17.41 3.48 35.78
C LYS A 491 18.02 2.12 35.46
N ASP A 492 17.37 1.02 35.80
CA ASP A 492 17.82 -0.33 35.43
C ASP A 492 17.36 -0.72 34.01
N GLU A 493 16.17 -0.31 33.59
CA GLU A 493 15.73 -0.43 32.19
C GLU A 493 16.62 0.36 31.22
N GLN A 494 17.07 1.56 31.64
CA GLN A 494 18.06 2.37 30.92
C GLN A 494 19.39 1.61 30.76
N ARG A 495 19.94 1.06 31.86
CA ARG A 495 21.17 0.25 31.84
C ARG A 495 21.05 -0.99 30.97
N GLN A 496 19.93 -1.72 31.06
CA GLN A 496 19.69 -2.94 30.30
C GLN A 496 19.59 -2.67 28.79
N ALA A 497 18.87 -1.61 28.39
CA ALA A 497 18.76 -1.19 27.00
C ALA A 497 20.13 -0.79 26.42
N GLU A 498 20.90 0.03 27.13
CA GLU A 498 22.24 0.44 26.68
C GLU A 498 23.22 -0.74 26.62
N SER A 499 23.19 -1.64 27.61
CA SER A 499 24.01 -2.87 27.61
C SER A 499 23.71 -3.75 26.41
N TRP A 500 22.43 -4.10 26.19
CA TRP A 500 22.03 -4.95 25.07
C TRP A 500 22.43 -4.35 23.72
N ASN A 501 22.18 -3.05 23.53
CA ASN A 501 22.55 -2.35 22.30
C ASN A 501 24.07 -2.33 22.08
N GLN A 502 24.86 -2.12 23.14
CA GLN A 502 26.33 -2.18 23.06
C GLN A 502 26.81 -3.59 22.70
N GLN A 503 26.30 -4.63 23.37
CA GLN A 503 26.63 -6.04 23.10
C GLN A 503 26.35 -6.40 21.64
N VAL A 504 25.14 -6.12 21.14
CA VAL A 504 24.75 -6.35 19.73
C VAL A 504 25.70 -5.65 18.77
N TRP A 505 26.12 -4.42 19.06
CA TRP A 505 27.07 -3.72 18.20
C TRP A 505 28.46 -4.34 18.22
N ASP A 506 28.97 -4.74 19.37
CA ASP A 506 30.28 -5.39 19.46
C ASP A 506 30.27 -6.76 18.75
N GLY A 507 29.22 -7.56 18.91
CA GLY A 507 29.02 -8.81 18.18
C GLY A 507 28.92 -8.62 16.66
N LEU A 508 28.12 -7.65 16.19
CA LEU A 508 28.01 -7.31 14.77
C LEU A 508 29.31 -6.72 14.20
N ASN A 509 30.05 -5.92 14.98
CA ASN A 509 31.36 -5.39 14.59
C ASN A 509 32.37 -6.52 14.40
N ILE A 510 32.52 -7.40 15.40
CA ILE A 510 33.40 -8.58 15.35
C ILE A 510 33.04 -9.53 14.20
N TRP A 511 31.76 -9.66 13.84
CA TRP A 511 31.33 -10.47 12.70
C TRP A 511 31.59 -9.79 11.36
N SER A 512 31.32 -8.48 11.25
CA SER A 512 31.58 -7.66 10.05
C SER A 512 33.05 -7.63 9.65
N ALA A 513 33.97 -7.66 10.62
CA ALA A 513 35.41 -7.66 10.39
C ALA A 513 35.97 -8.99 9.82
N LYS A 514 35.14 -10.05 9.73
CA LYS A 514 35.58 -11.38 9.26
C LYS A 514 35.42 -11.59 7.75
N ASP A 515 34.54 -10.83 7.09
CA ASP A 515 34.26 -11.00 5.66
C ASP A 515 33.69 -9.71 5.04
N PRO A 516 34.12 -9.27 3.84
CA PRO A 516 33.61 -8.07 3.17
C PRO A 516 32.09 -8.08 2.88
N MET A 517 31.48 -9.25 2.69
CA MET A 517 30.03 -9.37 2.51
C MET A 517 29.28 -9.16 3.83
N HIS A 518 29.80 -9.70 4.95
CA HIS A 518 29.29 -9.36 6.28
C HIS A 518 29.45 -7.86 6.55
N GLN A 519 30.57 -7.25 6.15
CA GLN A 519 30.78 -5.80 6.26
C GLN A 519 29.71 -4.99 5.51
N GLN A 520 29.43 -5.31 4.24
CA GLN A 520 28.43 -4.61 3.44
C GLN A 520 27.02 -4.73 4.04
N MET A 521 26.63 -5.93 4.48
CA MET A 521 25.33 -6.18 5.10
C MET A 521 25.20 -5.50 6.47
N VAL A 522 26.23 -5.53 7.31
CA VAL A 522 26.22 -4.84 8.62
C VAL A 522 26.23 -3.31 8.44
N THR A 523 26.88 -2.76 7.41
CA THR A 523 26.75 -1.33 7.07
C THR A 523 25.32 -0.99 6.65
N ALA A 524 24.70 -1.76 5.76
CA ALA A 524 23.30 -1.56 5.35
C ALA A 524 22.35 -1.63 6.56
N PHE A 525 22.56 -2.60 7.47
CA PHE A 525 21.81 -2.73 8.71
C PHE A 525 21.98 -1.50 9.62
N LYS A 526 23.22 -1.05 9.84
CA LYS A 526 23.53 0.13 10.68
C LYS A 526 22.84 1.39 10.20
N VAL A 527 22.83 1.66 8.89
CA VAL A 527 22.11 2.82 8.31
C VAL A 527 20.63 2.78 8.70
N MET A 528 19.96 1.65 8.49
CA MET A 528 18.53 1.51 8.73
C MET A 528 18.18 1.47 10.22
N TYR A 529 19.02 0.86 11.06
CA TYR A 529 18.86 0.86 12.51
C TYR A 529 18.97 2.27 13.10
N PHE A 530 20.05 3.01 12.81
CA PHE A 530 20.23 4.34 13.42
C PHE A 530 19.25 5.37 12.88
N GLN A 531 18.83 5.27 11.60
CA GLN A 531 17.69 6.03 11.08
C GLN A 531 16.41 5.72 11.86
N SER A 532 16.09 4.43 12.04
CA SER A 532 14.92 3.98 12.81
C SER A 532 14.98 4.49 14.25
N GLN A 533 16.15 4.46 14.89
CA GLN A 533 16.35 4.97 16.24
C GLN A 533 16.09 6.48 16.35
N VAL A 534 16.62 7.30 15.43
CA VAL A 534 16.36 8.75 15.43
C VAL A 534 14.86 9.05 15.33
N ARG A 535 14.13 8.32 14.49
CA ARG A 535 12.68 8.53 14.33
C ARG A 535 11.86 7.94 15.49
N LEU A 536 12.31 6.86 16.11
CA LEU A 536 11.74 6.31 17.34
C LEU A 536 11.93 7.26 18.53
N GLU A 537 13.08 7.92 18.63
CA GLU A 537 13.30 8.98 19.62
C GLU A 537 12.27 10.10 19.44
N ASP A 538 12.02 10.57 18.21
CA ASP A 538 10.95 11.55 17.95
C ASP A 538 9.53 11.00 18.15
N TYR A 539 9.27 9.70 17.93
CA TYR A 539 7.99 9.05 18.22
C TYR A 539 7.61 9.10 19.71
N PHE A 540 8.60 8.97 20.61
CA PHE A 540 8.39 9.06 22.05
C PHE A 540 8.39 10.50 22.55
N ILE A 541 9.18 11.40 21.97
CA ILE A 541 9.08 12.85 22.26
C ILE A 541 7.71 13.41 21.82
N ASP A 542 7.14 12.94 20.71
CA ASP A 542 5.76 13.22 20.27
C ASP A 542 4.68 12.74 21.27
N ARG A 543 5.06 11.97 22.30
CA ARG A 543 4.20 11.47 23.37
C ARG A 543 4.50 12.08 24.75
N GLY A 544 5.43 13.04 24.82
CA GLY A 544 5.78 13.75 26.04
C GLY A 544 6.90 13.11 26.87
N PHE A 545 7.66 12.16 26.32
CA PHE A 545 8.87 11.64 26.96
C PHE A 545 10.07 12.56 26.73
N GLU A 546 10.93 12.69 27.74
CA GLU A 546 12.18 13.45 27.64
C GLU A 546 13.21 12.73 26.77
N ALA A 547 14.20 13.46 26.23
CA ALA A 547 15.08 12.93 25.18
C ALA A 547 15.85 11.63 25.56
N GLU A 548 16.29 11.50 26.81
CA GLU A 548 16.98 10.29 27.33
C GLU A 548 16.01 9.13 27.62
N GLU A 549 14.76 9.43 27.97
CA GLU A 549 13.68 8.44 28.13
C GLU A 549 13.29 7.89 26.76
N ALA A 550 13.06 8.78 25.80
CA ALA A 550 12.76 8.48 24.41
C ALA A 550 13.86 7.66 23.73
N LYS A 551 15.14 7.96 23.98
CA LYS A 551 16.30 7.15 23.58
C LYS A 551 16.23 5.73 24.13
N THR A 552 15.89 5.58 25.41
CA THR A 552 15.78 4.27 26.05
C THR A 552 14.61 3.45 25.49
N LEU A 553 13.43 4.06 25.35
CA LEU A 553 12.25 3.44 24.77
C LEU A 553 12.47 3.08 23.27
N ALA A 554 13.21 3.91 22.53
CA ALA A 554 13.61 3.62 21.15
C ALA A 554 14.53 2.39 21.07
N ILE A 555 15.53 2.27 21.95
CA ILE A 555 16.41 1.10 22.00
C ILE A 555 15.64 -0.17 22.41
N GLN A 556 14.75 -0.09 23.40
CA GLN A 556 13.88 -1.21 23.79
C GLN A 556 12.92 -1.62 22.66
N MET A 557 12.44 -0.67 21.86
CA MET A 557 11.63 -0.96 20.68
C MET A 557 12.44 -1.69 19.61
N LEU A 558 13.68 -1.24 19.34
CA LEU A 558 14.59 -1.91 18.41
C LEU A 558 14.95 -3.32 18.90
N GLN A 559 15.20 -3.51 20.20
CA GLN A 559 15.34 -4.82 20.83
C GLN A 559 14.11 -5.72 20.58
N ALA A 560 12.91 -5.16 20.74
CA ALA A 560 11.66 -5.89 20.50
C ALA A 560 11.33 -6.09 19.00
N LEU A 561 11.99 -5.38 18.07
CA LEU A 561 11.86 -5.56 16.61
C LEU A 561 12.84 -6.60 16.06
N VAL A 562 14.12 -6.50 16.39
CA VAL A 562 15.21 -7.30 15.78
C VAL A 562 15.99 -8.19 16.76
N GLY A 563 15.76 -8.08 18.07
CA GLY A 563 16.56 -8.77 19.08
C GLY A 563 16.51 -10.29 19.01
N VAL A 564 15.40 -10.89 18.55
CA VAL A 564 15.26 -12.35 18.41
C VAL A 564 16.16 -12.89 17.29
N GLN A 565 16.21 -12.18 16.17
CA GLN A 565 17.04 -12.46 15.01
C GLN A 565 18.53 -12.26 15.36
N LEU A 566 18.83 -11.13 16.01
CA LEU A 566 20.18 -10.72 16.41
C LEU A 566 20.71 -11.41 17.68
N ALA A 567 19.95 -12.30 18.33
CA ALA A 567 20.33 -13.02 19.55
C ALA A 567 21.51 -14.03 19.39
N ARG A 568 22.37 -13.86 18.39
CA ARG A 568 23.70 -14.46 18.29
C ARG A 568 24.85 -13.44 18.41
N PHE A 569 24.50 -12.16 18.55
CA PHE A 569 25.41 -11.02 18.66
C PHE A 569 25.27 -10.27 20.00
N ALA A 570 24.24 -10.57 20.79
CA ALA A 570 23.96 -10.00 22.11
C ALA A 570 24.50 -10.89 23.23
#